data_AF-A0A7S2T673-F1
#
_entry.id   AF-A0A7S2T673-F1
#
_cell.length_a   1.000
_cell.length_b   1.000
_cell.length_c   1.000
_cell.angle_alpha   90.00
_cell.angle_beta   90.00
_cell.angle_gamma   90.00
#
_symmetry.space_group_name_H-M   'P 1'
#
loop_
_entity.id
_entity.type
_entity.pdbx_description
1 polymer ?
#
loop_
_entity_poly.entity_id
_entity_poly.type
_entity_poly.pdbx_seq_one_letter_code
_entity_poly.pdbx_strand_id
1 'polypeptide(L)'
;FLGFPLFLGTSVMSKVFGALMEPFHRVVGGWYRRQVEKELIKYGLRYDDLLDPNMNLDVKEALNRLPQSEIDLRNQRIKRAIDISQKHTELPDEFKKLQTPFKHYLKPMVKQVELENEERASLGTGKPYDRQIP
;
A
#
# COMPACT_ATOMS: atom_id res chain seq x y z
N PHE A 1 2.63 4.58 -49.90
CA PHE A 1 3.94 3.90 -49.88
C PHE A 1 4.87 4.78 -49.05
N LEU A 2 5.26 4.48 -47.81
CA LEU A 2 5.50 3.21 -47.13
C LEU A 2 5.10 3.35 -45.65
N GLY A 3 4.36 2.38 -45.12
CA GLY A 3 4.16 2.21 -43.69
C GLY A 3 5.32 1.40 -43.10
N PHE A 4 5.78 1.82 -41.92
CA PHE A 4 6.70 1.05 -41.08
C PHE A 4 6.00 0.82 -39.74
N PRO A 5 5.63 -0.42 -39.38
CA PRO A 5 5.03 -0.70 -38.09
C PRO A 5 6.14 -0.89 -37.05
N LEU A 6 6.28 0.08 -36.14
CA LEU A 6 7.20 0.02 -35.00
C LEU A 6 6.43 -0.52 -33.78
N PHE A 7 6.05 -1.80 -33.78
CA PHE A 7 5.39 -2.38 -32.60
C PHE A 7 5.51 -3.90 -32.59
N LEU A 8 6.59 -4.44 -32.05
CA LEU A 8 6.70 -5.82 -31.50
C LEU A 8 8.15 -6.05 -31.04
N GLY A 9 8.44 -5.97 -29.74
CA GLY A 9 9.80 -6.30 -29.27
C GLY A 9 10.13 -6.22 -27.77
N THR A 10 9.26 -5.72 -26.90
CA THR A 10 9.66 -5.42 -25.49
C THR A 10 9.22 -6.44 -24.43
N SER A 11 8.41 -7.46 -24.76
CA SER A 11 7.79 -8.32 -23.71
C SER A 11 8.50 -9.66 -23.43
N VAL A 12 9.36 -10.15 -24.33
CA VAL A 12 10.06 -11.44 -24.14
C VAL A 12 11.34 -11.25 -23.33
N MET A 13 12.10 -10.18 -23.62
CA MET A 13 13.37 -9.89 -22.93
C MET A 13 13.18 -9.54 -21.46
N SER A 14 12.07 -8.87 -21.09
CA SER A 14 11.74 -8.56 -19.70
C SER A 14 11.33 -9.77 -18.87
N LYS A 15 10.73 -10.80 -19.49
CA LYS A 15 10.36 -12.06 -18.82
C LYS A 15 11.57 -12.95 -18.57
N VAL A 16 12.49 -13.04 -19.54
CA VAL A 16 13.76 -13.78 -19.37
C VAL A 16 14.63 -13.12 -18.30
N PHE A 17 14.75 -11.79 -18.32
CA PHE A 17 15.43 -11.04 -17.28
C PHE A 17 14.73 -11.19 -15.92
N GLY A 18 13.40 -11.13 -15.88
CA GLY A 18 12.61 -11.33 -14.66
C GLY A 18 12.81 -12.71 -14.04
N ALA A 19 12.79 -13.79 -14.83
CA ALA A 19 13.05 -15.14 -14.36
C ALA A 19 14.49 -15.33 -13.83
N LEU A 20 15.46 -14.69 -14.47
CA LEU A 20 16.86 -14.69 -14.02
C LEU A 20 17.03 -13.96 -12.67
N MET A 21 16.29 -12.86 -12.47
CA MET A 21 16.38 -12.04 -11.27
C MET A 21 15.44 -12.50 -10.13
N GLU A 22 14.52 -13.41 -10.39
CA GLU A 22 13.56 -13.94 -9.41
C GLU A 22 14.20 -14.44 -8.09
N PRO A 23 15.27 -15.27 -8.10
CA PRO A 23 15.90 -15.70 -6.85
C PRO A 23 16.52 -14.54 -6.07
N PHE A 24 17.07 -13.53 -6.77
CA PHE A 24 17.61 -12.32 -6.15
C PHE A 24 16.51 -11.47 -5.52
N HIS A 25 15.41 -11.21 -6.24
CA HIS A 25 14.27 -10.45 -5.72
C HIS A 25 13.64 -11.11 -4.49
N ARG A 26 13.59 -12.43 -4.45
CA ARG A 26 13.09 -13.16 -3.28
C ARG A 26 13.96 -12.94 -2.03
N VAL A 27 15.29 -12.98 -2.18
CA VAL A 27 16.23 -12.77 -1.08
C VAL A 27 16.17 -11.32 -0.58
N VAL A 28 16.27 -10.35 -1.50
CA VAL A 28 16.22 -8.92 -1.18
C VAL A 28 14.86 -8.54 -0.59
N GLY A 29 13.78 -9.05 -1.17
CA GLY A 29 12.41 -8.82 -0.68
C GLY A 29 12.20 -9.37 0.73
N GLY A 30 12.74 -10.56 1.04
CA GLY A 30 12.70 -11.14 2.38
C GLY A 30 13.46 -10.29 3.41
N TRP A 31 14.65 -9.79 3.06
CA TRP A 31 15.40 -8.88 3.91
C TRP A 31 14.65 -7.56 4.15
N TYR A 32 14.16 -6.94 3.07
CA TYR A 32 13.42 -5.69 3.11
C TYR A 32 12.17 -5.81 3.98
N ARG A 33 11.40 -6.89 3.79
CA ARG A 33 10.19 -7.17 4.59
C ARG A 33 10.50 -7.23 6.08
N ARG A 34 11.61 -7.87 6.48
CA ARG A 34 12.03 -7.95 7.89
C ARG A 34 12.42 -6.59 8.46
N GLN A 35 13.07 -5.73 7.68
CA GLN A 35 13.39 -4.36 8.13
C GLN A 35 12.13 -3.53 8.31
N VAL A 36 11.21 -3.56 7.33
CA VAL A 36 9.93 -2.86 7.43
C VAL A 36 9.11 -3.37 8.61
N GLU A 37 9.09 -4.69 8.84
CA GLU A 37 8.42 -5.30 9.99
C GLU A 37 8.97 -4.76 11.31
N LYS A 38 10.29 -4.73 11.46
CA LYS A 38 10.95 -4.20 12.66
C LYS A 38 10.56 -2.74 12.93
N GLU A 39 10.59 -1.89 11.91
CA GLU A 39 10.24 -0.48 12.04
C GLU A 39 8.75 -0.27 12.35
N LEU A 40 7.86 -1.04 11.74
CA LEU A 40 6.43 -0.99 12.06
C LEU A 40 6.14 -1.42 13.50
N ILE A 41 6.80 -2.47 13.98
CA ILE A 41 6.66 -2.95 15.37
C ILE A 41 7.16 -1.89 16.36
N LYS A 42 8.29 -1.23 16.06
CA LYS A 42 8.87 -0.17 16.88
C LYS A 42 7.87 0.97 17.18
N TYR A 43 7.04 1.35 16.21
CA TYR A 43 6.01 2.38 16.38
C TYR A 43 4.60 1.84 16.65
N GLY A 44 4.42 0.52 16.60
CA GLY A 44 3.11 -0.12 16.76
C GLY A 44 2.13 0.21 15.64
N LEU A 45 2.63 0.33 14.40
CA LEU A 45 1.84 0.59 13.20
C LEU A 45 1.57 -0.70 12.44
N ARG A 46 0.48 -0.71 11.66
CA ARG A 46 0.26 -1.69 10.59
C ARG A 46 0.68 -1.09 9.25
N TYR A 47 1.05 -1.94 8.30
CA TYR A 47 1.48 -1.50 6.97
C TYR A 47 0.43 -0.61 6.28
N ASP A 48 -0.84 -0.97 6.42
CA ASP A 48 -1.98 -0.23 5.86
C ASP A 48 -2.14 1.18 6.46
N ASP A 49 -1.61 1.43 7.66
CA ASP A 49 -1.67 2.75 8.31
C ASP A 49 -0.79 3.78 7.58
N LEU A 50 0.19 3.32 6.78
CA LEU A 50 1.07 4.17 5.96
C LEU A 50 0.43 4.67 4.67
N LEU A 51 -0.72 4.12 4.28
CA LEU A 51 -1.43 4.53 3.08
C LEU A 51 -2.12 5.88 3.33
N ASP A 52 -1.63 6.93 2.67
CA ASP A 52 -2.13 8.30 2.82
C ASP A 52 -3.34 8.56 1.90
N PRO A 53 -4.53 8.91 2.46
CA PRO A 53 -5.72 9.25 1.69
C PRO A 53 -5.57 10.51 0.82
N ASN A 54 -4.62 11.40 1.11
CA ASN A 54 -4.39 12.60 0.30
C ASN A 54 -3.56 12.29 -0.95
N MET A 55 -2.62 11.33 -0.85
CA MET A 55 -1.83 10.88 -1.99
C MET A 55 -2.63 9.95 -2.91
N ASN A 56 -3.41 9.03 -2.35
CA ASN A 56 -4.25 8.12 -3.11
C ASN A 56 -5.73 8.29 -2.74
N LEU A 57 -6.54 8.79 -3.67
CA LEU A 57 -7.97 9.00 -3.45
C LEU A 57 -8.75 7.68 -3.34
N ASP A 58 -8.25 6.59 -3.94
CA ASP A 58 -8.85 5.25 -3.81
C ASP A 58 -8.70 4.74 -2.36
N VAL A 59 -7.63 5.13 -1.67
CA VAL A 59 -7.45 4.89 -0.22
C VAL A 59 -8.45 5.70 0.60
N LYS A 60 -8.69 6.96 0.24
CA LYS A 60 -9.70 7.80 0.91
C LYS A 60 -11.08 7.19 0.80
N GLU A 61 -11.47 6.76 -0.39
CA GLU A 61 -12.75 6.08 -0.62
C GLU A 61 -12.84 4.75 0.15
N ALA A 62 -11.78 3.96 0.14
CA ALA A 62 -11.71 2.71 0.91
C ALA A 62 -11.86 2.94 2.42
N LEU A 63 -11.27 4.00 2.97
CA LEU A 63 -11.42 4.36 4.38
C LEU A 63 -12.87 4.77 4.71
N ASN A 64 -13.55 5.48 3.82
CA ASN A 64 -14.94 5.88 4.01
C ASN A 64 -15.92 4.69 4.07
N ARG A 65 -15.56 3.56 3.45
CA ARG A 65 -16.38 2.33 3.40
C ARG A 65 -16.15 1.39 4.59
N LEU A 66 -15.05 1.56 5.32
CA LEU A 66 -14.72 0.70 6.45
C LEU A 66 -15.63 0.98 7.66
N PRO A 67 -15.85 -0.02 8.54
CA PRO A 67 -16.59 0.20 9.77
C PRO A 67 -15.85 1.20 10.67
N GLN A 68 -16.61 2.06 11.35
CA GLN A 68 -16.06 3.12 12.21
C GLN A 68 -15.07 2.58 13.25
N SER A 69 -15.31 1.38 13.80
CA SER A 69 -14.41 0.74 14.77
C SER A 69 -12.99 0.53 14.24
N GLU A 70 -12.83 0.17 12.96
CA GLU A 70 -11.49 -0.02 12.36
C GLU A 70 -10.79 1.32 12.13
N ILE A 71 -11.56 2.37 11.78
CA ILE A 71 -11.05 3.74 11.63
C ILE A 71 -10.57 4.29 12.96
N ASP A 72 -11.33 4.06 14.05
CA ASP A 72 -10.92 4.49 15.38
C ASP A 72 -9.65 3.77 15.83
N LEU A 73 -9.56 2.47 15.60
CA LEU A 73 -8.36 1.68 15.89
C LEU A 73 -7.15 2.14 15.05
N ARG A 74 -7.34 2.49 13.77
CA ARG A 74 -6.31 3.11 12.92
C ARG A 74 -5.84 4.42 13.51
N ASN A 75 -6.77 5.30 13.86
CA ASN A 75 -6.46 6.62 14.41
C ASN A 75 -5.72 6.52 15.74
N GLN A 76 -6.08 5.57 16.60
CA GLN A 76 -5.37 5.30 17.85
C GLN A 76 -3.91 4.87 17.60
N ARG A 77 -3.67 3.97 16.64
CA ARG A 77 -2.31 3.55 16.27
C ARG A 77 -1.47 4.71 15.74
N ILE A 78 -2.03 5.51 14.85
CA ILE A 78 -1.34 6.68 14.27
C ILE A 78 -1.02 7.71 15.34
N LYS A 79 -1.99 8.06 16.20
CA LYS A 79 -1.77 8.99 17.33
C LYS A 79 -0.65 8.52 18.25
N ARG A 80 -0.65 7.23 18.62
CA ARG A 80 0.41 6.63 19.43
C ARG A 80 1.77 6.68 18.73
N ALA A 81 1.82 6.35 17.44
CA ALA A 81 3.06 6.39 16.68
C ALA A 81 3.65 7.81 16.61
N ILE A 82 2.80 8.82 16.42
CA ILE A 82 3.21 10.23 16.43
C ILE A 82 3.77 10.62 17.81
N ASP A 83 3.09 10.25 18.90
CA ASP A 83 3.56 10.52 20.26
C ASP A 83 4.93 9.86 20.55
N ILE A 84 5.09 8.58 20.21
CA ILE A 84 6.35 7.84 20.35
C ILE A 84 7.47 8.50 19.52
N SER A 85 7.14 8.89 18.27
CA SER A 85 8.08 9.57 17.37
C SER A 85 8.52 10.92 17.90
N GLN A 86 7.60 11.73 18.44
CA GLN A 86 7.91 13.03 19.04
C GLN A 86 8.81 12.89 20.27
N LYS A 87 8.60 11.84 21.06
CA LYS A 87 9.41 11.54 22.24
C LYS A 87 10.78 10.93 21.91
N HIS A 88 11.04 10.58 20.64
CA HIS A 88 12.21 9.80 20.23
C HIS A 88 12.39 8.50 21.03
N THR A 89 11.27 7.86 21.37
CA THR A 89 11.24 6.59 22.11
C THR A 89 10.75 5.46 21.21
N GLU A 90 10.64 4.26 21.76
CA GLU A 90 10.04 3.11 21.08
C GLU A 90 8.90 2.55 21.92
N LEU A 91 8.01 1.79 21.27
CA LEU A 91 7.01 1.02 21.97
C LEU A 91 7.67 0.04 22.97
N PRO A 92 7.16 -0.17 24.20
CA PRO A 92 7.75 -1.15 25.13
C PRO A 92 7.74 -2.58 24.56
N ASP A 93 8.73 -3.40 24.94
CA ASP A 93 8.94 -4.73 24.36
C ASP A 93 7.77 -5.70 24.59
N GLU A 94 7.01 -5.53 25.68
CA GLU A 94 5.79 -6.28 25.95
C GLU A 94 4.73 -6.05 24.86
N PHE A 95 4.57 -4.81 24.41
CA PHE A 95 3.60 -4.44 23.37
C PHE A 95 4.14 -4.71 21.96
N LYS A 96 5.47 -4.69 21.76
CA LYS A 96 6.10 -5.09 20.48
C LYS A 96 5.71 -6.51 20.09
N LYS A 97 5.69 -7.45 21.05
CA LYS A 97 5.32 -8.86 20.83
C LYS A 97 3.87 -9.06 20.40
N LEU A 98 2.98 -8.11 20.73
CA LEU A 98 1.56 -8.15 20.38
C LEU A 98 1.25 -7.53 19.01
N GLN A 99 2.25 -6.90 18.36
CA GLN A 99 2.01 -6.21 17.10
C GLN A 99 1.80 -7.20 15.95
N THR A 100 0.91 -6.83 15.03
CA THR A 100 0.63 -7.59 13.80
C THR A 100 0.76 -6.69 12.57
N PRO A 101 1.98 -6.30 12.15
CA PRO A 101 2.20 -5.26 11.14
C PRO A 101 1.56 -5.57 9.78
N PHE A 102 1.55 -6.84 9.37
CA PHE A 102 1.02 -7.30 8.09
C PHE A 102 -0.42 -7.84 8.16
N LYS A 103 -1.15 -7.56 9.23
CA LYS A 103 -2.59 -7.83 9.29
C LYS A 103 -3.34 -6.73 8.53
N HIS A 104 -3.51 -6.95 7.23
CA HIS A 104 -4.15 -6.01 6.33
C HIS A 104 -5.66 -5.90 6.61
N TYR A 105 -6.15 -4.68 6.76
CA TYR A 105 -7.56 -4.35 6.98
C TYR A 105 -8.12 -3.42 5.89
N LEU A 106 -7.24 -2.62 5.26
CA LEU A 106 -7.59 -1.63 4.24
C LEU A 106 -7.29 -2.14 2.84
N LYS A 107 -6.20 -2.89 2.66
CA LYS A 107 -5.77 -3.40 1.35
C LYS A 107 -6.88 -4.14 0.56
N PRO A 108 -7.72 -5.00 1.18
CA PRO A 108 -8.81 -5.65 0.45
C PRO A 108 -9.85 -4.66 -0.08
N MET A 109 -10.17 -3.63 0.72
CA MET A 109 -11.14 -2.60 0.34
C MET A 109 -10.58 -1.70 -0.77
N VAL A 110 -9.30 -1.32 -0.68
CA VAL A 110 -8.62 -0.55 -1.75
C VAL A 110 -8.66 -1.32 -3.07
N LYS A 111 -8.34 -2.61 -3.05
CA LYS A 111 -8.40 -3.46 -4.25
C LYS A 111 -9.80 -3.50 -4.86
N GLN A 112 -10.84 -3.56 -4.03
CA GLN A 112 -12.22 -3.52 -4.51
C GLN A 112 -12.53 -2.18 -5.21
N VAL A 113 -12.14 -1.05 -4.61
CA VAL A 113 -12.33 0.28 -5.19
C VAL A 113 -11.56 0.42 -6.52
N GLU A 114 -10.32 -0.06 -6.59
CA GLU A 114 -9.51 -0.08 -7.81
C GLU A 114 -10.20 -0.86 -8.93
N LEU A 115 -10.71 -2.07 -8.64
CA LEU A 115 -11.43 -2.89 -9.62
C LEU A 115 -12.72 -2.22 -10.11
N GLU A 116 -13.51 -1.62 -9.21
CA GLU A 116 -14.70 -0.87 -9.60
C GLU A 116 -14.36 0.34 -10.49
N ASN A 117 -13.23 1.00 -10.25
CA ASN A 117 -12.76 2.12 -11.07
C ASN A 117 -12.25 1.67 -12.44
N GLU A 118 -11.57 0.52 -12.51
CA GLU A 118 -11.16 -0.10 -13.78
C GLU A 118 -12.38 -0.49 -14.62
N GLU A 119 -13.41 -1.07 -13.99
CA GLU A 119 -14.69 -1.36 -14.65
C GLU A 119 -15.33 -0.09 -15.21
N ARG A 120 -15.45 0.97 -14.38
CA ARG A 120 -15.97 2.28 -14.82
C ARG A 120 -15.20 2.85 -16.00
N ALA A 121 -13.88 2.81 -15.95
CA ALA A 121 -13.02 3.28 -17.02
C ALA A 121 -13.23 2.48 -18.32
N SER A 122 -13.40 1.16 -18.23
CA SER A 122 -13.70 0.29 -19.38
C SER A 122 -15.06 0.59 -20.03
N LEU A 123 -16.03 1.07 -19.22
CA LEU A 123 -17.36 1.50 -19.68
C LEU A 123 -17.36 2.96 -20.20
N GLY A 124 -16.21 3.64 -20.19
CA GLY A 124 -16.08 5.04 -20.61
C GLY A 124 -16.60 6.06 -19.58
N THR A 125 -16.86 5.61 -18.35
CA THR A 125 -17.24 6.49 -17.23
C THR A 125 -16.00 6.87 -16.40
N GLY A 126 -15.95 8.12 -15.92
CA GLY A 126 -14.84 8.60 -15.09
C GLY A 126 -14.86 8.07 -13.65
N LYS A 127 -13.84 8.41 -12.86
CA LYS A 127 -13.85 8.18 -11.41
C LYS A 127 -14.90 9.09 -10.74
N PRO A 128 -15.52 8.65 -9.63
CA PRO A 128 -16.53 9.45 -8.92
C PRO A 128 -15.93 10.59 -8.08
N TYR A 129 -14.60 10.66 -7.98
CA TYR A 129 -13.87 11.68 -7.23
C TYR A 129 -12.64 12.12 -8.01
N ASP A 130 -12.28 13.39 -7.85
CA ASP A 130 -11.11 14.00 -8.48
C ASP A 130 -10.22 14.66 -7.45
N ARG A 131 -8.92 14.77 -7.77
CA ARG A 131 -7.98 15.51 -6.94
C ARG A 131 -8.20 17.00 -7.19
N GLN A 132 -8.35 17.77 -6.11
CA GLN A 132 -8.37 19.22 -6.21
C GLN A 132 -6.98 19.73 -6.64
N ILE A 133 -6.95 20.61 -7.64
CA ILE A 133 -5.73 21.28 -8.08
C ILE A 133 -5.41 22.36 -7.02
N PRO A 134 -4.22 22.36 -6.42
CA PRO A 134 -3.82 23.36 -5.43
C PRO A 134 -3.67 24.76 -6.05
#